data_AF-A0A9E1V1F8-F1
#
_entry.id   AF-A0A9E1V1F8-F1
#
_cell.length_a   1.000
_cell.length_b   1.000
_cell.length_c   1.000
_cell.angle_alpha   90.00
_cell.angle_beta   90.00
_cell.angle_gamma   90.00
#
_symmetry.space_group_name_H-M   'P 1'
#
loop_
_entity.id
_entity.type
_entity.pdbx_description
1 polymer ?
#
loop_
_entity_poly.entity_id
_entity_poly.type
_entity_poly.pdbx_seq_one_letter_code
_entity_poly.pdbx_strand_id
1 'polypeptide(L)' 'AKILMSIAPQAKRLFTSGYTANVIADHGVLDDGVHFIQKPFSRRALANKVREVLDHK' A
#
# COMPACT_ATOMS: atom_id res chain seq x y z
N ALA A 1 7.41 -3.27 -7.44
CA ALA A 1 6.75 -2.09 -8.04
C ALA A 1 7.46 -1.52 -9.27
N LYS A 2 8.78 -1.67 -9.44
CA LYS A 2 9.57 -1.06 -10.53
C LYS A 2 8.99 -1.25 -11.94
N ILE A 3 8.55 -2.46 -12.30
CA ILE A 3 7.91 -2.73 -13.60
C ILE A 3 6.61 -1.94 -13.77
N LEU A 4 5.74 -1.97 -12.75
CA LEU A 4 4.47 -1.24 -12.77
C LEU A 4 4.68 0.28 -12.89
N MET A 5 5.73 0.81 -12.25
CA MET A 5 6.10 2.23 -12.38
C MET A 5 6.61 2.60 -13.78
N SER A 6 7.22 1.66 -14.51
CA SER A 6 7.66 1.88 -15.89
C SER A 6 6.51 1.86 -16.90
N ILE A 7 5.46 1.07 -16.65
CA ILE A 7 4.32 0.93 -17.58
C ILE A 7 3.13 1.84 -17.22
N ALA A 8 2.98 2.18 -15.94
CA ALA A 8 1.87 2.97 -15.42
C ALA A 8 2.36 3.83 -14.23
N PRO A 9 3.16 4.87 -14.49
CA PRO A 9 3.75 5.71 -13.44
C PRO A 9 2.69 6.38 -12.54
N GLN A 10 1.53 6.72 -13.11
CA GLN A 10 0.40 7.35 -12.40
C GLN A 10 -0.50 6.36 -11.64
N ALA A 11 -0.28 5.05 -11.78
CA ALA A 11 -1.07 4.07 -11.07
C ALA A 11 -0.80 4.14 -9.57
N LYS A 12 -1.85 4.38 -8.79
CA LYS A 12 -1.82 4.32 -7.32
C LYS A 12 -1.61 2.87 -6.88
N ARG A 13 -0.84 2.66 -5.81
CA ARG A 13 -0.40 1.33 -5.37
C ARG A 13 -0.74 1.14 -3.90
N LEU A 14 -1.40 0.04 -3.59
CA LEU A 14 -1.69 -0.40 -2.22
C LEU A 14 -1.01 -1.75 -1.98
N PHE A 15 -0.11 -1.81 -1.00
CA PHE A 15 0.61 -3.02 -0.62
C PHE A 15 -0.06 -3.70 0.57
N THR A 16 0.11 -5.02 0.68
CA THR A 16 -0.42 -5.81 1.80
C THR A 16 0.64 -6.81 2.26
N SER A 17 0.78 -7.01 3.57
CA SER A 17 1.63 -8.07 4.12
C SER A 17 0.91 -8.89 5.17
N GLY A 18 1.29 -10.16 5.26
CA GLY A 18 0.90 -11.09 6.33
C GLY A 18 1.90 -11.16 7.49
N TYR A 19 3.01 -10.43 7.42
CA TYR A 19 3.95 -10.28 8.53
C TYR A 19 3.53 -9.10 9.40
N THR A 20 3.72 -9.23 10.73
CA THR A 20 3.44 -8.16 11.70
C THR A 20 4.20 -6.89 11.33
N ALA A 21 3.58 -5.72 11.58
CA ALA A 21 4.06 -4.39 11.19
C ALA A 21 5.56 -4.12 11.46
N ASN A 22 6.15 -4.78 12.46
CA ASN A 22 7.55 -4.63 12.83
C ASN A 22 8.54 -4.94 11.71
N VAL A 23 8.26 -5.86 10.78
CA VAL A 23 9.26 -6.27 9.78
C VAL A 23 9.32 -5.31 8.59
N ILE A 24 8.25 -4.55 8.31
CA ILE A 24 8.20 -3.64 7.16
C ILE A 24 8.58 -2.21 7.54
N ALA A 25 8.33 -1.80 8.79
CA ALA A 25 8.73 -0.50 9.31
C ALA A 25 10.26 -0.37 9.41
N ASP A 26 10.95 -1.41 9.90
CA ASP A 26 12.41 -1.37 10.11
C ASP A 26 13.24 -1.37 8.82
N HIS A 27 12.67 -1.79 7.68
CA HIS A 27 13.39 -1.83 6.42
C HIS A 27 13.33 -0.53 5.59
N GLY A 28 12.74 0.56 6.12
CA GLY A 28 12.73 1.85 5.42
C GLY A 28 12.01 1.85 4.07
N VAL A 29 11.16 0.83 3.81
CA VAL A 29 10.43 0.66 2.54
C VAL A 29 9.08 1.41 2.53
N LEU A 30 8.77 2.11 3.63
CA LEU A 30 7.73 3.13 3.65
C LEU A 30 8.34 4.45 3.19
N ASP A 31 8.80 4.48 1.93
CA ASP A 31 9.02 5.75 1.23
C ASP A 31 7.74 6.60 1.33
N ASP A 32 7.90 7.92 1.45
CA ASP A 32 6.79 8.87 1.44
C ASP A 32 5.91 8.62 0.19
N GLY A 33 4.71 8.07 0.41
CA GLY A 33 3.76 7.72 -0.66
C GLY A 33 3.48 6.22 -0.84
N VAL A 34 4.07 5.34 -0.03
CA VAL A 34 3.71 3.92 -0.02
C VAL A 34 2.44 3.70 0.81
N HIS A 35 1.33 3.37 0.14
CA HIS A 35 0.10 2.99 0.82
C HIS A 35 0.11 1.50 1.20
N PHE A 36 -0.26 1.18 2.43
CA PHE A 36 -0.21 -0.17 2.97
C PHE A 36 -1.44 -0.55 3.79
N ILE A 37 -1.83 -1.83 3.77
CA ILE A 37 -2.85 -2.42 4.65
C ILE A 37 -2.36 -3.76 5.22
N GLN A 38 -2.34 -3.88 6.55
CA GLN A 38 -1.87 -5.08 7.26
C GLN A 38 -2.97 -6.16 7.28
N LYS A 39 -2.59 -7.43 7.05
CA LYS A 39 -3.48 -8.58 7.30
C LYS A 39 -3.48 -9.00 8.79
N PRO A 40 -4.60 -9.53 9.30
CA PRO A 40 -5.88 -9.68 8.62
C PRO A 40 -6.64 -8.35 8.55
N PHE A 41 -7.37 -8.13 7.46
CA PHE A 41 -8.25 -6.99 7.28
C PHE A 41 -9.64 -7.44 6.85
N SER A 42 -10.67 -6.65 7.20
CA SER A 42 -12.03 -6.87 6.70
C SER A 42 -12.18 -6.33 5.27
N ARG A 43 -13.21 -6.80 4.55
CA ARG A 43 -13.58 -6.24 3.24
C ARG A 43 -13.85 -4.73 3.30
N ARG A 44 -14.46 -4.26 4.39
CA ARG A 44 -14.74 -2.83 4.61
C ARG A 44 -13.46 -2.04 4.80
N ALA A 45 -12.50 -2.57 5.58
CA ALA A 45 -11.20 -1.94 5.77
C ALA A 45 -10.43 -1.83 4.45
N LEU A 46 -10.46 -2.88 3.62
CA LEU A 46 -9.86 -2.85 2.29
C LEU A 46 -10.53 -1.79 1.39
N ALA A 47 -11.86 -1.75 1.33
CA ALA A 47 -12.60 -0.78 0.51
C ALA A 47 -12.29 0.67 0.91
N ASN A 48 -12.27 0.95 2.21
CA ASN A 48 -11.92 2.27 2.73
C ASN A 48 -10.50 2.66 2.36
N LYS A 49 -9.54 1.74 2.50
CA LYS A 49 -8.14 2.03 2.17
C LYS A 49 -7.94 2.25 0.67
N VAL A 50 -8.61 1.46 -0.18
CA VAL A 50 -8.60 1.69 -1.63
C VAL A 50 -9.18 3.07 -1.96
N ARG A 51 -10.27 3.48 -1.30
CA ARG A 51 -10.87 4.80 -1.50
C ARG A 51 -9.93 5.93 -1.12
N GLU A 52 -9.33 5.85 0.05
CA GLU A 52 -8.30 6.77 0.52
C GLU A 52 -7.18 6.93 -0.53
N VAL A 53 -6.61 5.82 -1.01
CA VAL A 53 -5.52 5.82 -2.00
C VAL A 53 -5.89 6.45 -3.34
N LEU A 54 -7.14 6.30 -3.77
CA LEU A 54 -7.62 6.86 -5.03
C LEU A 54 -7.99 8.35 -4.93
N ASP A 55 -8.42 8.80 -3.75
CA ASP A 55 -8.89 10.17 -3.54
C ASP A 55 -7.74 11.14 -3.22
N HIS A 56 -6.61 10.65 -2.68
CA HIS A 56 -5.39 11.45 -2.51
C HIS A 56 -4.71 11.73 -3.86
N LYS A 57 -4.66 13.01 -4.26
CA LYS A 57 -3.99 13.50 -5.48
C LYS A 57 -2.51 13.13 -5.53
#